data_AF-Q09BZ1-F1
#
_entry.id   AF-Q09BZ1-F1
#
_cell.length_a   1.000
_cell.length_b   1.000
_cell.length_c   1.000
_cell.angle_alpha   90.00
_cell.angle_beta   90.00
_cell.angle_gamma   90.00
#
_symmetry.space_group_name_H-M   'P 1'
#
loop_
_entity.id
_entity.type
_entity.pdbx_description
1 polymer ?
#
loop_
_entity_poly.entity_id
_entity_poly.type
_entity_poly.pdbx_seq_one_letter_code
_entity_poly.pdbx_strand_id
1 'polypeptide(L)'
;MRVLVRGVRLGLSSYRSALVCKVGAGLSVERLKGLPAAWVDRDAVAGYLLPIAYLKSQGVEPARTFSTQHFAGSYRGALEAVLSGTAAVASIFCPPASTGLSFTAGIEKVLGPSAGDKFELLAYTEEAPNDGVPVSMGVPSLVAGKLEETLLGLQETPEGQALLSGVFSADRFEPAPRMGYRALYRVALASL
;
A
#
# COMPACT_ATOMS: atom_id res chain seq x y z
N MET A 1 -20.34 4.37 5.74
CA MET A 1 -19.21 5.28 6.06
C MET A 1 -19.10 6.31 4.95
N ARG A 2 -18.61 7.52 5.26
CA ARG A 2 -18.17 8.50 4.27
C ARG A 2 -16.69 8.78 4.50
N VAL A 3 -15.90 8.95 3.44
CA VAL A 3 -14.50 9.39 3.55
C VAL A 3 -14.49 10.89 3.35
N LEU A 4 -13.91 11.63 4.30
CA LEU A 4 -13.90 13.10 4.26
C LEU A 4 -12.77 13.60 3.37
N VAL A 5 -11.55 13.18 3.70
CA VAL A 5 -10.32 13.60 3.01
C VAL A 5 -9.44 12.40 2.70
N ARG A 6 -8.49 12.59 1.80
CA ARG A 6 -7.43 11.63 1.48
C ARG A 6 -6.05 12.26 1.49
N GLY A 7 -5.06 11.48 1.91
CA GLY A 7 -3.68 11.94 1.96
C GLY A 7 -3.10 12.20 0.58
N VAL A 8 -2.37 13.31 0.45
CA VAL A 8 -1.58 13.64 -0.75
C VAL A 8 -0.10 13.46 -0.40
N ARG A 9 0.63 12.74 -1.26
CA ARG A 9 2.06 12.46 -1.14
C ARG A 9 2.72 12.70 -2.48
N LEU A 10 3.79 13.48 -2.51
CA LEU A 10 4.47 13.90 -3.74
C LEU A 10 3.50 14.55 -4.73
N GLY A 11 2.54 15.32 -4.20
CA GLY A 11 1.48 15.95 -4.99
C GLY A 11 0.40 15.00 -5.51
N LEU A 12 0.41 13.72 -5.16
CA LEU A 12 -0.50 12.71 -5.68
C LEU A 12 -1.30 12.01 -4.57
N SER A 13 -2.54 11.66 -4.89
CA SER A 13 -3.49 11.02 -3.97
C SER A 13 -3.82 9.57 -4.35
N SER A 14 -2.94 8.97 -5.14
CA SER A 14 -2.92 7.54 -5.47
C SER A 14 -1.53 6.95 -5.21
N TYR A 15 -1.49 5.63 -5.14
CA TYR A 15 -0.29 4.82 -5.01
C TYR A 15 -0.56 3.42 -5.56
N ARG A 16 0.47 2.59 -5.67
CA ARG A 16 0.35 1.18 -6.10
C ARG A 16 1.11 0.26 -5.15
N SER A 17 0.92 -1.04 -5.30
CA SER A 17 1.79 -2.04 -4.67
C SER A 17 2.83 -2.54 -5.68
N ALA A 18 4.00 -2.88 -5.18
CA ALA A 18 5.02 -3.60 -5.90
C ALA A 18 5.21 -4.98 -5.26
N LEU A 19 5.11 -6.03 -6.07
CA LEU A 19 5.48 -7.39 -5.70
C LEU A 19 6.97 -7.56 -5.95
N VAL A 20 7.73 -8.00 -4.94
CA VAL A 20 9.19 -8.04 -4.97
C VAL A 20 9.74 -9.37 -4.50
N CYS A 21 10.91 -9.73 -5.01
CA CYS A 21 11.73 -10.85 -4.55
C CYS A 21 13.17 -10.39 -4.26
N LYS A 22 14.02 -11.29 -3.77
CA LYS A 22 15.44 -11.02 -3.57
C LYS A 22 16.15 -10.93 -4.93
N VAL A 23 17.10 -10.01 -5.07
CA VAL A 23 17.94 -9.89 -6.27
C VAL A 23 18.62 -11.22 -6.61
N GLY A 24 18.68 -11.56 -7.91
CA GLY A 24 19.26 -12.81 -8.41
C GLY A 24 18.39 -14.06 -8.21
N ALA A 25 17.17 -13.93 -7.68
CA ALA A 25 16.27 -15.08 -7.51
C ALA A 25 15.71 -15.61 -8.85
N GLY A 26 15.77 -14.81 -9.92
CA GLY A 26 15.29 -15.18 -11.25
C GLY A 26 13.80 -15.52 -11.28
N LEU A 27 13.02 -14.96 -10.36
CA LEU A 27 11.58 -15.19 -10.25
C LEU A 27 10.81 -14.28 -11.21
N SER A 28 9.65 -14.76 -11.63
CA SER A 28 8.63 -14.01 -12.36
C SER A 28 7.27 -14.40 -11.78
N VAL A 29 6.20 -13.71 -12.17
CA VAL A 29 4.83 -14.00 -11.71
C VAL A 29 4.41 -15.45 -12.03
N GLU A 30 4.90 -15.99 -13.14
CA GLU A 30 4.63 -17.36 -13.59
C GLU A 30 5.42 -18.42 -12.79
N ARG A 31 6.51 -18.00 -12.13
CA ARG A 31 7.44 -18.89 -11.40
C ARG A 31 7.24 -18.86 -9.88
N LEU A 32 6.01 -18.59 -9.43
CA LEU A 32 5.68 -18.50 -8.00
C LEU A 32 5.22 -19.82 -7.36
N LYS A 33 4.96 -20.85 -8.16
CA LYS A 33 4.39 -22.11 -7.70
C LYS A 33 5.31 -22.83 -6.69
N GLY A 34 4.75 -23.22 -5.55
CA GLY A 34 5.43 -23.93 -4.47
C GLY A 34 6.31 -23.05 -3.58
N LEU A 35 6.39 -21.74 -3.82
CA LEU A 35 7.23 -20.84 -3.04
C LEU A 35 6.50 -20.28 -1.81
N PRO A 36 7.24 -19.93 -0.74
CA PRO A 36 6.66 -19.23 0.41
C PRO A 36 6.48 -17.73 0.12
N ALA A 37 5.40 -17.13 0.62
CA ALA A 37 5.15 -15.69 0.54
C ALA A 37 4.97 -15.06 1.93
N ALA A 38 5.44 -13.83 2.08
CA ALA A 38 5.26 -12.99 3.27
C ALA A 38 4.43 -11.74 2.93
N TRP A 39 3.35 -11.55 3.68
CA TRP A 39 2.46 -10.40 3.55
C TRP A 39 2.54 -9.53 4.81
N VAL A 40 2.06 -8.28 4.71
CA VAL A 40 2.06 -7.39 5.88
C VAL A 40 0.98 -7.81 6.87
N ASP A 41 -0.27 -7.70 6.46
CA ASP A 41 -1.45 -8.04 7.25
C ASP A 41 -2.63 -8.31 6.30
N ARG A 42 -3.68 -8.98 6.77
CA ARG A 42 -4.91 -9.26 5.99
C ARG A 42 -5.60 -7.97 5.53
N ASP A 43 -5.51 -6.91 6.31
CA ASP A 43 -6.17 -5.64 5.99
C ASP A 43 -5.24 -4.66 5.27
N ALA A 44 -3.99 -5.04 5.01
CA ALA A 44 -3.02 -4.18 4.36
C ALA A 44 -3.30 -4.06 2.86
N VAL A 45 -3.75 -2.88 2.41
CA VAL A 45 -4.12 -2.67 1.00
C VAL A 45 -2.95 -2.94 0.05
N ALA A 46 -1.79 -2.30 0.21
CA ALA A 46 -0.63 -2.59 -0.63
C ALA A 46 0.24 -3.75 -0.13
N GLY A 47 0.07 -4.15 1.13
CA GLY A 47 0.82 -5.24 1.76
C GLY A 47 0.21 -6.63 1.56
N TYR A 48 -1.01 -6.71 1.00
CA TYR A 48 -1.72 -7.97 0.76
C TYR A 48 -2.84 -7.83 -0.29
N LEU A 49 -3.81 -6.92 -0.10
CA LEU A 49 -5.05 -6.95 -0.90
C LEU A 49 -4.81 -6.66 -2.41
N LEU A 50 -4.05 -5.61 -2.73
CA LEU A 50 -3.66 -5.29 -4.11
C LEU A 50 -2.83 -6.38 -4.78
N PRO A 51 -1.73 -6.90 -4.18
CA PRO A 51 -0.95 -7.96 -4.82
C PRO A 51 -1.74 -9.26 -4.99
N ILE A 52 -2.63 -9.63 -4.06
CA ILE A 52 -3.50 -10.81 -4.21
C ILE A 52 -4.49 -10.63 -5.36
N ALA A 53 -5.17 -9.47 -5.43
CA ALA A 53 -6.08 -9.17 -6.53
C ALA A 53 -5.36 -9.16 -7.89
N TYR A 54 -4.15 -8.61 -7.94
CA TYR A 54 -3.29 -8.64 -9.12
C TYR A 54 -2.93 -10.07 -9.53
N LEU A 55 -2.46 -10.91 -8.60
CA LEU A 55 -2.11 -12.30 -8.91
C LEU A 55 -3.32 -13.07 -9.46
N LYS A 56 -4.49 -12.92 -8.83
CA LYS A 56 -5.74 -13.53 -9.31
C LYS A 56 -6.12 -13.02 -10.71
N SER A 57 -5.92 -11.73 -11.02
CA SER A 57 -6.19 -11.20 -12.37
C SER A 57 -5.21 -11.73 -13.43
N GLN A 58 -4.01 -12.16 -13.02
CA GLN A 58 -3.05 -12.87 -13.88
C GLN A 58 -3.33 -14.38 -13.96
N GLY A 59 -4.44 -14.88 -13.41
CA GLY A 59 -4.76 -16.31 -13.37
C GLY A 59 -3.95 -17.11 -12.34
N VAL A 60 -3.19 -16.43 -11.47
CA VAL A 60 -2.44 -17.05 -10.38
C VAL A 60 -3.32 -17.08 -9.13
N GLU A 61 -3.80 -18.25 -8.73
CA GLU A 61 -4.59 -18.43 -7.50
C GLU A 61 -3.66 -18.57 -6.28
N PRO A 62 -3.47 -17.55 -5.43
CA PRO A 62 -2.44 -17.57 -4.39
C PRO A 62 -2.57 -18.74 -3.42
N ALA A 63 -3.81 -19.15 -3.10
CA ALA A 63 -4.08 -20.28 -2.21
C ALA A 63 -3.60 -21.63 -2.76
N ARG A 64 -3.45 -21.76 -4.08
CA ARG A 64 -2.97 -22.97 -4.76
C ARG A 64 -1.54 -22.85 -5.26
N THR A 65 -1.08 -21.61 -5.46
CA THR A 65 0.25 -21.31 -5.99
C THR A 65 1.31 -21.36 -4.90
N PHE A 66 1.14 -20.65 -3.79
CA PHE A 66 2.16 -20.60 -2.74
C PHE A 66 2.11 -21.83 -1.84
N SER A 67 3.28 -22.34 -1.44
CA SER A 67 3.35 -23.45 -0.47
C SER A 67 2.95 -23.02 0.93
N THR A 68 3.32 -21.80 1.32
CA THR A 68 2.92 -21.17 2.56
C THR A 68 2.72 -19.67 2.35
N GLN A 69 1.82 -19.10 3.13
CA GLN A 69 1.58 -17.66 3.20
C GLN A 69 1.53 -17.26 4.66
N HIS A 70 2.32 -16.27 5.07
CA HIS A 70 2.32 -15.78 6.44
C HIS A 70 2.23 -14.26 6.48
N PHE A 71 1.68 -13.74 7.58
CA PHE A 71 1.59 -12.31 7.85
C PHE A 71 2.70 -11.92 8.82
N ALA A 72 3.60 -11.05 8.37
CA ALA A 72 4.76 -10.59 9.12
C ALA A 72 4.45 -9.35 10.01
N GLY A 73 3.22 -8.83 9.95
CA GLY A 73 2.73 -7.70 10.75
C GLY A 73 3.26 -6.32 10.32
N SER A 74 4.27 -6.26 9.44
CA SER A 74 4.85 -5.00 8.96
C SER A 74 5.51 -5.17 7.60
N TYR A 75 5.64 -4.07 6.85
CA TYR A 75 6.43 -4.04 5.61
C TYR A 75 7.88 -4.45 5.86
N ARG A 76 8.47 -4.01 6.98
CA ARG A 76 9.83 -4.38 7.37
C ARG A 76 9.96 -5.89 7.54
N GLY A 77 9.07 -6.51 8.32
CA GLY A 77 9.09 -7.96 8.55
C GLY A 77 8.90 -8.77 7.26
N ALA A 78 8.01 -8.33 6.37
CA ALA A 78 7.79 -9.02 5.09
C ALA A 78 9.02 -8.93 4.17
N LEU A 79 9.67 -7.76 4.09
CA LEU A 79 10.91 -7.59 3.32
C LEU A 79 12.09 -8.36 3.95
N GLU A 80 12.20 -8.39 5.28
CA GLU A 80 13.21 -9.17 6.01
C GLU A 80 13.01 -10.68 5.82
N ALA A 81 11.77 -11.16 5.69
CA ALA A 81 11.47 -12.55 5.35
C ALA A 81 12.02 -12.93 3.96
N VAL A 82 11.92 -12.02 2.98
CA VAL A 82 12.53 -12.20 1.66
C VAL A 82 14.06 -12.18 1.72
N LEU A 83 14.64 -11.24 2.49
CA LEU A 83 16.09 -11.16 2.62
C LEU A 83 16.71 -12.39 3.30
N SER A 84 16.02 -12.95 4.29
CA SER A 84 16.42 -14.17 5.00
C SER A 84 16.12 -15.46 4.24
N GLY A 85 15.31 -15.40 3.19
CA GLY A 85 14.89 -16.57 2.40
C GLY A 85 13.78 -17.40 3.05
N THR A 86 13.19 -16.94 4.15
CA THR A 86 12.00 -17.57 4.75
C THR A 86 10.74 -17.32 3.91
N ALA A 87 10.73 -16.26 3.10
CA ALA A 87 9.82 -16.04 1.99
C ALA A 87 10.59 -15.85 0.68
N ALA A 88 9.97 -16.19 -0.44
CA ALA A 88 10.48 -15.88 -1.77
C ALA A 88 9.94 -14.52 -2.27
N VAL A 89 8.76 -14.12 -1.79
CA VAL A 89 8.03 -12.95 -2.29
C VAL A 89 7.42 -12.17 -1.14
N ALA A 90 7.46 -10.84 -1.27
CA ALA A 90 6.71 -9.90 -0.44
C ALA A 90 6.15 -8.76 -1.30
N SER A 91 5.41 -7.85 -0.67
CA SER A 91 4.89 -6.65 -1.32
C SER A 91 5.16 -5.38 -0.53
N ILE A 92 5.32 -4.27 -1.23
CA ILE A 92 5.63 -2.96 -0.67
C ILE A 92 4.80 -1.86 -1.34
N PHE A 93 4.42 -0.82 -0.59
CA PHE A 93 3.79 0.37 -1.17
C PHE A 93 4.79 1.08 -2.09
N CYS A 94 4.30 1.61 -3.20
CA CYS A 94 5.09 2.33 -4.18
C CYS A 94 4.34 3.59 -4.62
N PRO A 95 5.01 4.74 -4.78
CA PRO A 95 4.42 5.89 -5.45
C PRO A 95 3.86 5.53 -6.84
N PRO A 96 2.86 6.30 -7.31
CA PRO A 96 2.21 6.07 -8.59
C PRO A 96 3.19 6.27 -9.76
N ALA A 97 2.87 5.70 -10.92
CA ALA A 97 3.80 5.62 -12.05
C ALA A 97 4.23 7.01 -12.55
N SER A 98 3.34 8.00 -12.44
CA SER A 98 3.57 9.39 -12.86
C SER A 98 4.68 10.11 -12.10
N THR A 99 5.08 9.62 -10.92
CA THR A 99 6.23 10.18 -10.18
C THR A 99 7.59 9.84 -10.80
N GLY A 100 7.66 8.81 -11.66
CA GLY A 100 8.93 8.23 -12.12
C GLY A 100 9.67 7.43 -11.05
N LEU A 101 9.13 7.33 -9.83
CA LEU A 101 9.73 6.52 -8.76
C LEU A 101 9.40 5.04 -8.94
N SER A 102 10.32 4.20 -8.49
CA SER A 102 10.21 2.74 -8.56
C SER A 102 9.89 2.13 -7.19
N PHE A 103 9.72 0.82 -7.15
CA PHE A 103 9.55 0.02 -5.94
C PHE A 103 10.63 0.27 -4.88
N THR A 104 11.84 0.70 -5.29
CA THR A 104 12.94 0.99 -4.36
C THR A 104 12.59 2.12 -3.40
N ALA A 105 11.77 3.10 -3.81
CA ALA A 105 11.36 4.20 -2.94
C ALA A 105 10.61 3.72 -1.68
N GLY A 106 9.73 2.72 -1.85
CA GLY A 106 9.03 2.10 -0.73
C GLY A 106 9.97 1.28 0.17
N ILE A 107 10.88 0.51 -0.44
CA ILE A 107 11.86 -0.31 0.28
C ILE A 107 12.81 0.58 1.08
N GLU A 108 13.33 1.65 0.51
CA GLU A 108 14.27 2.56 1.17
C GLU A 108 13.61 3.32 2.32
N LYS A 109 12.32 3.69 2.16
CA LYS A 109 11.54 4.28 3.26
C LYS A 109 11.42 3.32 4.45
N VAL A 110 11.38 2.00 4.21
CA VAL A 110 11.18 0.99 5.26
C VAL A 110 12.48 0.47 5.85
N LEU A 111 13.48 0.19 5.02
CA LEU A 111 14.74 -0.48 5.38
C LEU A 111 15.96 0.45 5.36
N GLY A 112 15.84 1.66 4.81
CA GLY A 112 16.92 2.64 4.72
C GLY A 112 17.56 2.74 3.33
N PRO A 113 18.47 3.72 3.14
CA PRO A 113 19.11 3.98 1.85
C PRO A 113 19.79 2.75 1.24
N SER A 114 19.76 2.64 -0.09
CA SER A 114 20.34 1.53 -0.87
C SER A 114 19.77 0.13 -0.56
N ALA A 115 18.73 0.01 0.27
CA ALA A 115 18.11 -1.28 0.53
C ALA A 115 17.39 -1.83 -0.71
N GLY A 116 16.99 -0.96 -1.66
CA GLY A 116 16.37 -1.34 -2.93
C GLY A 116 17.23 -2.30 -3.76
N ASP A 117 18.56 -2.16 -3.72
CA ASP A 117 19.52 -2.95 -4.50
C ASP A 117 19.49 -4.46 -4.16
N LYS A 118 18.89 -4.81 -3.02
CA LYS A 118 18.77 -6.20 -2.55
C LYS A 118 17.53 -6.91 -3.11
N PHE A 119 16.69 -6.21 -3.88
CA PHE A 119 15.41 -6.69 -4.35
C PHE A 119 15.24 -6.52 -5.86
N GLU A 120 14.40 -7.36 -6.43
CA GLU A 120 13.94 -7.29 -7.81
C GLU A 120 12.41 -7.13 -7.86
N LEU A 121 11.93 -6.40 -8.84
CA LEU A 121 10.51 -6.23 -9.11
C LEU A 121 9.96 -7.45 -9.86
N LEU A 122 8.86 -8.01 -9.36
CA LEU A 122 8.07 -9.00 -10.08
C LEU A 122 6.93 -8.35 -10.86
N ALA A 123 6.23 -7.40 -10.24
CA ALA A 123 5.12 -6.68 -10.84
C ALA A 123 4.74 -5.44 -10.05
N TYR A 124 4.11 -4.48 -10.74
CA TYR A 124 3.31 -3.43 -10.11
C TYR A 124 1.82 -3.77 -10.23
N THR A 125 1.04 -3.37 -9.24
CA THR A 125 -0.42 -3.41 -9.33
C THR A 125 -0.95 -2.15 -10.01
N GLU A 126 -2.24 -2.17 -10.35
CA GLU A 126 -3.01 -0.95 -10.61
C GLU A 126 -2.94 0.00 -9.42
N GLU A 127 -3.15 1.29 -9.69
CA GLU A 127 -3.18 2.32 -8.66
C GLU A 127 -4.47 2.27 -7.84
N ALA A 128 -4.32 2.54 -6.55
CA ALA A 128 -5.38 2.71 -5.57
C ALA A 128 -5.34 4.12 -4.99
N PRO A 129 -6.47 4.67 -4.51
CA PRO A 129 -6.44 5.91 -3.75
C PRO A 129 -5.60 5.73 -2.48
N ASN A 130 -4.87 6.78 -2.10
CA ASN A 130 -4.20 6.85 -0.80
C ASN A 130 -5.21 6.67 0.35
N ASP A 131 -4.70 6.34 1.54
CA ASP A 131 -5.48 6.33 2.77
C ASP A 131 -6.28 7.62 2.95
N GLY A 132 -7.52 7.44 3.41
CA GLY A 132 -8.44 8.51 3.70
C GLY A 132 -8.93 8.44 5.13
N VAL A 133 -9.63 9.47 5.56
CA VAL A 133 -10.23 9.57 6.90
C VAL A 133 -11.71 9.21 6.82
N PRO A 134 -12.10 7.96 7.11
CA PRO A 134 -13.49 7.55 7.12
C PRO A 134 -14.18 8.00 8.41
N VAL A 135 -15.43 8.43 8.30
CA VAL A 135 -16.33 8.62 9.44
C VAL A 135 -17.61 7.81 9.26
N SER A 136 -18.20 7.38 10.37
CA SER A 136 -19.49 6.69 10.38
C SER A 136 -20.59 7.58 9.80
N MET A 137 -21.62 6.96 9.19
CA MET A 137 -22.80 7.70 8.70
C MET A 137 -23.58 8.37 9.83
N GLY A 138 -23.43 7.89 11.07
CA GLY A 138 -24.08 8.46 12.24
C GLY A 138 -23.42 9.74 12.78
N VAL A 139 -22.23 10.12 12.30
CA VAL A 139 -21.58 11.36 12.73
C VAL A 139 -22.37 12.57 12.21
N PRO A 140 -22.83 13.51 13.07
CA PRO A 140 -23.57 14.68 12.64
C PRO A 140 -22.82 15.48 11.56
N SER A 141 -23.54 15.97 10.55
CA SER A 141 -22.93 16.67 9.41
C SER A 141 -22.10 17.89 9.83
N LEU A 142 -22.53 18.61 10.87
CA LEU A 142 -21.78 19.74 11.42
C LEU A 142 -20.40 19.32 11.96
N VAL A 143 -20.35 18.18 12.66
CA VAL A 143 -19.10 17.66 13.24
C VAL A 143 -18.16 17.19 12.15
N ALA A 144 -18.68 16.47 11.15
CA ALA A 144 -17.85 16.03 10.04
C ALA A 144 -17.36 17.17 9.15
N GLY A 145 -18.18 18.20 8.93
CA GLY A 145 -17.75 19.39 8.20
C GLY A 145 -16.61 20.10 8.91
N LYS A 146 -16.71 20.30 10.24
CA LYS A 146 -15.61 20.86 11.04
C LYS A 146 -14.35 20.00 11.00
N LEU A 147 -14.49 18.67 11.06
CA LEU A 147 -13.35 17.75 10.96
C LEU A 147 -12.69 17.83 9.58
N GLU A 148 -13.48 17.84 8.51
CA GLU A 148 -12.98 17.98 7.14
C GLU A 148 -12.24 19.30 6.95
N GLU A 149 -12.84 20.43 7.34
CA GLU A 149 -12.22 21.75 7.30
C GLU A 149 -10.89 21.79 8.08
N THR A 150 -10.89 21.25 9.30
CA THR A 150 -9.68 21.20 10.14
C THR A 150 -8.57 20.38 9.47
N LEU A 151 -8.89 19.21 8.90
CA LEU A 151 -7.91 18.35 8.23
C LEU A 151 -7.34 19.01 6.97
N LEU A 152 -8.17 19.71 6.20
CA LEU A 152 -7.73 20.44 5.01
C LEU A 152 -6.82 21.63 5.37
N GLY A 153 -7.06 22.29 6.50
CA GLY A 153 -6.27 23.43 6.98
C GLY A 153 -4.92 23.05 7.63
N LEU A 154 -4.63 21.76 7.89
CA LEU A 154 -3.38 21.36 8.57
C LEU A 154 -2.11 21.85 7.88
N GLN A 155 -2.13 21.98 6.55
CA GLN A 155 -0.97 22.44 5.78
C GLN A 155 -0.60 23.92 6.01
N GLU A 156 -1.51 24.70 6.61
CA GLU A 156 -1.38 26.15 6.76
C GLU A 156 -0.58 26.56 7.99
N THR A 157 -0.31 25.64 8.92
CA THR A 157 0.44 25.91 10.16
C THR A 157 1.63 24.97 10.33
N PRO A 158 2.72 25.41 11.01
CA PRO A 158 3.87 24.55 11.30
C PRO A 158 3.50 23.29 12.11
N GLU A 159 2.58 23.42 13.08
CA GLU A 159 2.12 22.30 13.89
C GLU A 159 1.33 21.29 13.04
N GLY A 160 0.48 21.78 12.13
CA GLY A 160 -0.28 20.92 11.24
C GLY A 160 0.60 20.23 10.20
N GLN A 161 1.63 20.90 9.68
CA GLN A 161 2.65 20.29 8.82
C GLN A 161 3.44 19.20 9.57
N ALA A 162 3.76 19.41 10.84
CA ALA A 162 4.41 18.40 11.68
C ALA A 162 3.50 17.17 11.88
N LEU A 163 2.19 17.37 12.08
CA LEU A 163 1.21 16.27 12.17
C LEU A 163 1.08 15.50 10.85
N LEU A 164 0.97 16.22 9.73
CA LEU A 164 0.90 15.64 8.39
C LEU A 164 2.10 14.74 8.10
N SER A 165 3.31 15.21 8.38
CA SER A 165 4.54 14.44 8.19
C SER A 165 4.67 13.29 9.19
N GLY A 166 4.54 13.58 10.50
CA GLY A 166 4.86 12.63 11.57
C GLY A 166 3.82 11.54 11.79
N VAL A 167 2.53 11.83 11.58
CA VAL A 167 1.43 10.89 11.83
C VAL A 167 0.92 10.29 10.53
N PHE A 168 0.67 11.12 9.53
CA PHE A 168 0.03 10.68 8.29
C PHE A 168 1.04 10.33 7.19
N SER A 169 2.31 10.67 7.35
CA SER A 169 3.30 10.57 6.27
C SER A 169 2.79 11.21 4.97
N ALA A 170 2.09 12.34 5.07
CA ALA A 170 1.44 13.04 3.97
C ALA A 170 1.93 14.49 3.88
N ASP A 171 1.84 15.08 2.70
CA ASP A 171 2.17 16.50 2.48
C ASP A 171 0.99 17.39 2.84
N ARG A 172 -0.23 16.92 2.54
CA ARG A 172 -1.50 17.56 2.85
C ARG A 172 -2.66 16.58 2.75
N PHE A 173 -3.86 17.06 3.04
CA PHE A 173 -5.11 16.42 2.69
C PHE A 173 -5.79 17.12 1.50
N GLU A 174 -6.60 16.37 0.76
CA GLU A 174 -7.56 16.91 -0.19
C GLU A 174 -8.93 16.24 0.01
N PRO A 175 -10.04 16.86 -0.42
CA PRO A 175 -11.36 16.25 -0.33
C PRO A 175 -11.39 14.88 -1.02
N ALA A 176 -11.95 13.88 -0.33
CA ALA A 176 -12.08 12.56 -0.92
C ALA A 176 -13.16 12.58 -2.01
N PRO A 177 -12.87 12.09 -3.23
CA PRO A 177 -13.87 12.07 -4.29
C PRO A 177 -15.04 11.17 -3.90
N ARG A 178 -16.26 11.60 -4.22
CA ARG A 178 -17.47 10.80 -4.01
C ARG A 178 -17.29 9.45 -4.70
N MET A 179 -17.45 8.36 -3.93
CA MET A 179 -17.26 6.97 -4.40
C MET A 179 -15.83 6.57 -4.79
N GLY A 180 -14.81 7.42 -4.57
CA GLY A 180 -13.42 7.15 -4.98
C GLY A 180 -12.78 5.90 -4.39
N TYR A 181 -13.29 5.43 -3.24
CA TYR A 181 -12.80 4.23 -2.56
C TYR A 181 -13.54 2.95 -2.93
N ARG A 182 -14.58 3.03 -3.78
CA ARG A 182 -15.38 1.83 -4.12
C ARG A 182 -14.58 0.74 -4.83
N ALA A 183 -13.54 1.11 -5.57
CA ALA A 183 -12.65 0.16 -6.22
C ALA A 183 -11.99 -0.78 -5.20
N LEU A 184 -11.64 -0.27 -4.01
CA LEU A 184 -11.03 -1.06 -2.95
C LEU A 184 -11.98 -2.09 -2.34
N TYR A 185 -13.30 -1.89 -2.40
CA TYR A 185 -14.25 -2.92 -1.96
C TYR A 185 -14.15 -4.19 -2.83
N ARG A 186 -13.95 -4.03 -4.14
CA ARG A 186 -13.76 -5.18 -5.04
C ARG A 186 -12.43 -5.87 -4.78
N VAL A 187 -11.37 -5.11 -4.52
CA VAL A 187 -10.05 -5.66 -4.17
C VAL A 187 -10.12 -6.46 -2.87
N ALA A 188 -10.80 -5.94 -1.84
CA ALA A 188 -11.02 -6.64 -0.59
C ALA A 188 -11.81 -7.95 -0.79
N LEU A 189 -12.92 -7.91 -1.54
CA LEU A 189 -13.71 -9.09 -1.86
C LEU A 189 -12.95 -10.13 -2.67
N ALA A 190 -12.10 -9.68 -3.60
CA ALA A 190 -11.25 -10.57 -4.39
C ALA A 190 -10.16 -11.25 -3.56
N SER A 191 -9.87 -10.75 -2.35
CA SER A 191 -8.84 -11.31 -1.46
C SER A 191 -9.41 -12.24 -0.39
N LEU A 192 -10.74 -12.36 -0.31
CA LEU A 192 -11.45 -13.41 0.43
C LEU A 192 -11.37 -14.75 -0.33
#